data_AF-A0A933V7F7-F1
#
_entry.id   AF-A0A933V7F7-F1
#
_cell.length_a   1.000
_cell.length_b   1.000
_cell.length_c   1.000
_cell.angle_alpha   90.00
_cell.angle_beta   90.00
_cell.angle_gamma   90.00
#
_symmetry.space_group_name_H-M   'P 1'
#
loop_
_entity.id
_entity.type
_entity.pdbx_description
1 polymer ?
#
loop_
_entity_poly.entity_id
_entity_poly.type
_entity_poly.pdbx_seq_one_letter_code
_entity_poly.pdbx_strand_id
1 'polypeptide(L)' 'MHTDNLSDWSHDHVFDVGSHAAERGTRLVMWITAATMVVEIVAGWWYNSMALLADGWHMSSHAVAIGLSAFAYAAARK' A
#
# COMPACT_ATOMS: atom_id res chain seq x y z
N MET A 1 -44.69 27.34 -17.75
CA MET A 1 -43.27 27.12 -17.45
C MET A 1 -43.20 25.70 -16.89
N HIS A 2 -42.72 24.73 -17.68
CA HIS A 2 -42.63 23.33 -17.25
C HIS A 2 -41.45 23.22 -16.28
N THR A 3 -41.72 22.87 -15.03
CA THR A 3 -40.69 22.55 -14.04
C THR A 3 -40.37 21.08 -14.19
N ASP A 4 -39.54 20.74 -15.17
CA ASP A 4 -39.07 19.37 -15.35
C ASP A 4 -38.27 18.99 -14.10
N ASN A 5 -38.80 18.04 -13.34
CA ASN A 5 -38.23 17.61 -12.08
C ASN A 5 -37.04 16.68 -12.38
N LEU A 6 -35.86 17.28 -12.53
CA LEU A 6 -34.61 16.59 -12.85
C LEU A 6 -34.07 15.72 -11.69
N SER A 7 -34.78 15.63 -10.56
CA SER A 7 -34.33 14.86 -9.40
C SER A 7 -34.26 13.35 -9.68
N ASP A 8 -35.14 12.82 -10.54
CA ASP A 8 -35.09 11.41 -10.98
C ASP A 8 -33.84 11.06 -11.81
N TRP A 9 -33.15 12.07 -12.36
CA TRP A 9 -31.91 11.90 -13.14
C TRP A 9 -30.66 12.30 -12.34
N SER A 10 -30.84 12.85 -11.14
CA SER A 10 -29.76 13.27 -10.24
C SER A 10 -29.41 12.15 -9.28
N HIS A 11 -28.59 11.21 -9.73
CA HIS A 11 -27.97 10.23 -8.83
C HIS A 11 -26.89 10.90 -7.98
N ASP A 12 -26.95 10.69 -6.67
CA ASP A 12 -25.86 11.05 -5.75
C ASP A 12 -24.63 10.20 -6.11
N HIS A 13 -23.66 10.83 -6.77
CA HIS A 13 -22.38 10.19 -7.04
C HIS A 13 -21.59 10.10 -5.72
N VAL A 14 -21.77 9.00 -4.99
CA VAL A 14 -20.90 8.64 -3.87
C VAL A 14 -19.56 8.19 -4.44
N PHE A 15 -18.64 9.13 -4.66
CA PHE A 15 -17.30 8.87 -5.19
C PHE A 15 -16.38 8.17 -4.18
N ASP A 16 -16.72 8.18 -2.88
CA ASP A 16 -15.87 7.62 -1.85
C ASP A 16 -16.70 7.06 -0.69
N VAL A 17 -17.05 5.77 -0.77
CA VAL A 17 -17.19 4.96 0.45
C VAL A 17 -15.79 4.51 0.82
N GLY A 18 -15.01 5.45 1.39
CA GLY A 18 -13.65 5.20 1.85
C GLY A 18 -13.60 3.91 2.65
N SER A 19 -13.14 2.84 2.00
CA SER A 19 -13.14 1.51 2.59
C SER A 19 -11.98 1.46 3.58
N HIS A 20 -12.21 1.98 4.77
CA HIS A 20 -11.31 1.85 5.92
C HIS A 20 -10.84 0.40 6.14
N ALA A 21 -11.60 -0.58 5.65
CA ALA A 21 -11.21 -1.99 5.59
C ALA A 21 -10.11 -2.27 4.55
N ALA A 22 -10.19 -1.71 3.35
CA ALA A 22 -9.17 -1.85 2.32
C ALA A 22 -7.87 -1.13 2.70
N GLU A 23 -7.96 0.05 3.31
CA GLU A 23 -6.79 0.81 3.81
C GLU A 23 -6.02 0.03 4.90
N ARG A 24 -6.73 -0.73 5.74
CA ARG A 24 -6.11 -1.65 6.71
C ARG A 24 -5.52 -2.88 6.03
N GLY A 25 -6.21 -3.42 5.02
CA GLY A 25 -5.74 -4.56 4.24
C GLY A 25 -4.43 -4.28 3.51
N THR A 26 -4.33 -3.15 2.80
CA THR A 26 -3.09 -2.73 2.13
C THR A 26 -1.96 -2.48 3.12
N ARG A 27 -2.24 -1.90 4.29
CA ARG A 27 -1.24 -1.72 5.34
C ARG A 27 -0.74 -3.06 5.91
N LEU A 28 -1.63 -4.05 6.10
CA LEU A 28 -1.24 -5.39 6.54
C LEU A 28 -0.32 -6.08 5.51
N VAL A 29 -0.72 -6.08 4.24
CA VAL A 29 0.06 -6.70 3.16
C VAL A 29 1.43 -6.03 3.04
N MET A 30 1.49 -4.70 3.12
CA MET A 30 2.75 -3.95 3.14
C MET A 30 3.69 -4.42 4.26
N TRP A 31 3.18 -4.59 5.49
CA TRP A 31 3.97 -5.08 6.60
C TRP A 31 4.45 -6.52 6.40
N ILE A 32 3.61 -7.39 5.84
CA ILE A 32 3.99 -8.77 5.53
C ILE A 32 5.12 -8.78 4.51
N THR A 33 4.99 -8.05 3.39
CA THR A 33 6.04 -7.95 2.37
C THR A 33 7.36 -7.46 2.95
N ALA A 34 7.31 -6.42 3.79
CA ALA A 34 8.51 -5.89 4.45
C ALA A 34 9.14 -6.93 5.39
N ALA A 35 8.34 -7.70 6.14
CA ALA A 35 8.83 -8.75 7.02
C ALA A 35 9.49 -9.89 6.24
N THR A 36 8.86 -10.37 5.17
CA THR A 36 9.42 -11.43 4.32
C THR A 36 10.76 -11.00 3.72
N MET A 37 10.85 -9.76 3.23
CA MET A 37 12.09 -9.22 2.69
C MET A 37 13.24 -9.20 3.72
N VAL A 38 12.96 -8.82 4.98
CA VAL A 38 13.97 -8.87 6.05
C VAL A 38 14.42 -10.31 6.31
N VAL A 39 13.49 -11.27 6.31
CA VAL A 39 13.80 -12.69 6.46
C VAL A 39 14.71 -13.17 5.33
N GLU A 40 14.44 -12.79 4.07
CA GLU A 40 15.25 -13.17 2.92
C GLU A 40 16.67 -12.61 2.99
N ILE A 41 16.84 -11.36 3.41
CA ILE A 41 18.16 -10.75 3.58
C ILE A 41 18.94 -11.45 4.71
N VAL A 42 18.31 -11.69 5.85
CA VAL A 42 18.94 -12.37 7.00
C VAL A 42 19.31 -13.81 6.65
N ALA A 43 18.41 -14.55 5.99
CA ALA A 43 18.67 -15.89 5.51
C ALA A 43 19.79 -15.89 4.45
N GLY A 44 19.76 -14.96 3.50
CA GLY A 44 20.80 -14.79 2.48
C GLY A 44 22.18 -14.57 3.09
N TRP A 45 22.27 -13.79 4.19
CA TRP A 45 23.51 -13.62 4.93
C TRP A 45 23.92 -14.89 5.68
N TRP A 46 23.01 -15.54 6.40
CA TRP A 46 23.32 -16.77 7.15
C TRP A 46 23.77 -17.93 6.26
N TYR A 47 23.11 -18.12 5.11
CA TYR A 47 23.44 -19.16 4.14
C TYR A 47 24.50 -18.71 3.13
N ASN A 48 25.04 -17.49 3.26
CA ASN A 48 26.03 -16.88 2.36
C ASN A 48 25.65 -16.99 0.86
N SER A 49 24.36 -16.83 0.57
CA SER A 49 23.78 -17.00 -0.76
C SER A 49 23.65 -15.66 -1.48
N MET A 50 24.50 -15.45 -2.49
CA MET A 50 24.47 -14.24 -3.31
C MET A 50 23.18 -14.09 -4.12
N ALA A 51 22.51 -15.19 -4.44
CA ALA A 51 21.23 -15.15 -5.17
C ALA A 51 20.11 -14.53 -4.32
N LEU A 52 19.99 -14.95 -3.06
CA LEU A 52 19.00 -14.41 -2.11
C LEU A 52 19.30 -12.97 -1.73
N LEU A 53 20.59 -12.61 -1.57
CA LEU A 53 20.99 -11.23 -1.29
C LEU A 53 20.71 -10.31 -2.48
N ALA A 54 20.97 -10.76 -3.71
CA ALA A 54 20.66 -9.98 -4.91
C ALA A 54 19.16 -9.74 -5.07
N ASP A 55 18.35 -10.78 -4.82
CA ASP A 55 16.88 -10.68 -4.86
C ASP A 55 16.35 -9.74 -3.76
N GLY A 56 16.84 -9.90 -2.53
CA GLY A 56 16.51 -9.04 -1.40
C GLY A 56 16.92 -7.58 -1.63
N TRP A 57 18.08 -7.32 -2.24
CA TRP A 57 18.53 -5.95 -2.54
C TRP A 57 17.65 -5.29 -3.63
N HIS A 58 17.30 -6.04 -4.67
CA HIS A 58 16.39 -5.55 -5.71
C HIS A 58 14.99 -5.22 -5.15
N MET A 59 14.40 -6.12 -4.36
CA MET A 59 13.11 -5.85 -3.71
C MET A 59 13.18 -4.74 -2.65
N SER A 60 14.33 -4.57 -1.98
CA SER A 60 14.48 -3.52 -0.95
C SER A 60 14.23 -2.11 -1.46
N SER A 61 14.60 -1.82 -2.71
CA SER A 61 14.36 -0.50 -3.31
C SER A 61 12.87 -0.18 -3.41
N HIS A 62 12.07 -1.17 -3.81
CA HIS A 62 10.61 -1.03 -3.87
C HIS A 62 9.99 -0.90 -2.48
N ALA A 63 10.43 -1.73 -1.52
CA ALA A 63 9.94 -1.68 -0.15
C ALA A 63 10.24 -0.34 0.53
N VAL A 64 11.45 0.21 0.34
CA VAL A 64 11.85 1.52 0.86
C VAL A 64 11.00 2.64 0.27
N ALA A 65 10.74 2.63 -1.04
CA ALA A 65 9.91 3.65 -1.70
C ALA A 65 8.46 3.64 -1.17
N ILE A 66 7.86 2.45 -1.04
CA ILE A 66 6.51 2.28 -0.47
C ILE A 66 6.51 2.68 1.01
N GLY A 67 7.52 2.27 1.77
CA GLY A 67 7.73 2.61 3.17
C GLY A 67 7.79 4.12 3.42
N LEU A 68 8.59 4.82 2.61
CA LEU A 68 8.75 6.26 2.71
C LEU A 68 7.45 7.00 2.37
N SER A 69 6.73 6.53 1.35
CA SER A 69 5.42 7.08 0.96
C SER A 69 4.38 6.90 2.07
N ALA A 70 4.33 5.72 2.68
CA ALA A 70 3.43 5.44 3.80
C ALA A 70 3.80 6.26 5.04
N PHE A 71 5.09 6.46 5.31
CA PHE A 71 5.58 7.30 6.39
C PHE A 71 5.18 8.77 6.18
N ALA A 72 5.37 9.30 4.97
CA ALA A 72 4.95 10.65 4.62
C ALA A 72 3.44 10.84 4.76
N TYR A 73 2.63 9.87 4.31
CA TYR A 73 1.18 9.87 4.50
C TYR A 73 0.81 9.90 5.99
N ALA A 74 1.45 9.07 6.81
CA ALA A 74 1.20 9.03 8.25
C ALA A 74 1.63 10.33 8.97
N ALA A 75 2.73 10.96 8.51
CA ALA A 75 3.21 12.23 9.04
C ALA A 75 2.28 13.39 8.66
N ALA A 76 1.74 13.41 7.44
CA ALA A 76 0.80 14.43 6.97
C ALA A 76 -0.62 14.27 7.57
N ARG A 77 -0.96 13.10 8.10
CA ARG A 77 -2.25 12.81 8.76
C ARG A 77 -2.26 13.21 10.25
N LYS A 78 -1.14 13.68 10.79
CA LYS A 78 -1.02 14.30 12.12
C LYS A 78 -0.92 15.81 11.97
#